data_AF-A0A9W5VCE2-F1
#
_entry.id   AF-A0A9W5VCE2-F1
#
_cell.length_a   1.000
_cell.length_b   1.000
_cell.length_c   1.000
_cell.angle_alpha   90.00
_cell.angle_beta   90.00
_cell.angle_gamma   90.00
#
_symmetry.space_group_name_H-M   'P 1'
#
loop_
_entity.id
_entity.type
_entity.pdbx_description
1 polymer ?
#
loop_
_entity_poly.entity_id
_entity_poly.type
_entity_poly.pdbx_seq_one_letter_code
_entity_poly.pdbx_strand_id
1 'polypeptide(L)'
;MCKCRVCETNNNDFHCNIAGDNICRNCCNDFQLRNFKDSWSGLVKLVKDEMEIYNISECCLKCKGLMRNQRVELTGDGSIINYGYNGKYVFNDMVDSYSYKFFNKKKIVLLESMNSLDITGVYDLAEGYYLLEEYEKAIDLLENLEGKDTDSKVLLLLGKVYFHANNLQAAIDCLLNSIKIHGDNSETYRILGEVYQADNNLINSAYYFNQAIKYFKIDAYDRPNDYFPQYSYLGLAVVYSKLNQHNEVIKSAEKFLESQYSWDTLVEMLYEQRSGEKNYIGFGGFFACATIYELMALSYLEKENLMLAEKYIDRAQELNPENTNIATTKGIIIGRKHNDGKISEYREQISSLRQNIELRASSINKLKTLRPEEQVKLFTGNEEESVWGFLVGKIFDNLKTIENLSPIVTPSQNKAAEEDRYTDLFKSHMDSNLVDTFGWITHTQSRGGYTRKEMGDRGGIGERDIVIRSHQNKDLLMGEALILKGKDTASIKTHTKKIFGYDIGNCNFHIIINWGFSEKPDSVWKDYRKLVISRQEGIYAVIENGETENLYPGINKQGIRTFYTKHSTDVENEVATAIHVYVDVLKQMKREGAELARKK
;
A
#
# COMPACT_ATOMS: atom_id res chain seq x y z
N MET A 1 35.14 8.35 -33.59
CA MET A 1 33.86 8.80 -33.00
C MET A 1 33.13 7.57 -32.53
N CYS A 2 32.91 7.40 -31.22
CA CYS A 2 32.12 6.25 -30.77
C CYS A 2 30.64 6.56 -31.03
N LYS A 3 29.90 5.56 -31.49
CA LYS A 3 28.46 5.67 -31.72
C LYS A 3 27.71 5.54 -30.39
N CYS A 4 26.55 6.17 -30.29
CA CYS A 4 25.60 5.88 -29.23
C CYS A 4 25.25 4.38 -29.28
N ARG A 5 25.41 3.64 -28.19
CA ARG A 5 25.05 2.22 -28.12
C ARG A 5 23.56 1.95 -28.35
N VAL A 6 22.71 2.95 -28.16
CA VAL A 6 21.24 2.81 -28.16
C VAL A 6 20.66 3.16 -29.54
N CYS A 7 21.04 4.29 -30.13
CA CYS A 7 20.50 4.75 -31.42
C CYS A 7 21.52 4.75 -32.56
N GLU A 8 22.75 4.27 -32.33
CA GLU A 8 23.85 4.17 -33.30
C GLU A 8 24.29 5.47 -33.99
N THR A 9 23.73 6.61 -33.59
CA THR A 9 24.16 7.93 -34.08
C THR A 9 25.59 8.23 -33.63
N ASN A 10 26.34 9.01 -34.42
CA ASN A 10 27.73 9.41 -34.11
C ASN A 10 27.83 10.45 -32.97
N ASN A 11 26.91 10.42 -32.01
CA ASN A 11 26.87 11.32 -30.87
C ASN A 11 26.91 10.51 -29.57
N ASN A 12 27.91 10.75 -28.72
CA ASN A 12 28.15 10.00 -27.50
C ASN A 12 28.50 10.95 -26.34
N ASP A 13 27.50 11.33 -25.55
CA ASP A 13 27.64 12.35 -24.50
C ASP A 13 28.13 11.76 -23.17
N PHE A 14 27.65 10.56 -22.80
CA PHE A 14 27.87 10.01 -21.46
C PHE A 14 28.08 8.50 -21.49
N HIS A 15 28.94 7.99 -20.62
CA HIS A 15 28.96 6.57 -20.30
C HIS A 15 27.74 6.22 -19.43
N CYS A 16 26.96 5.22 -19.85
CA CYS A 16 25.76 4.78 -19.17
C CYS A 16 26.01 3.45 -18.46
N ASN A 17 25.78 3.41 -17.15
CA ASN A 17 25.95 2.20 -16.35
C ASN A 17 24.91 1.11 -16.68
N ILE A 18 23.76 1.50 -17.23
CA ILE A 18 22.70 0.57 -17.65
C ILE A 18 23.08 -0.10 -18.98
N ALA A 19 23.48 0.72 -19.97
CA ALA A 19 23.90 0.18 -21.24
C ALA A 19 25.31 -0.42 -21.18
N GLY A 20 26.14 -0.08 -20.19
CA GLY A 20 27.54 -0.49 -20.10
C GLY A 20 28.44 0.12 -21.18
N ASP A 21 28.02 1.22 -21.82
CA ASP A 21 28.75 1.92 -22.88
C ASP A 21 28.26 3.36 -23.03
N ASN A 22 28.84 4.12 -23.97
CA ASN A 22 28.47 5.50 -24.24
C ASN A 22 27.12 5.61 -24.97
N ILE A 23 26.30 6.55 -24.51
CA ILE A 23 24.99 6.88 -25.09
C ILE A 23 24.88 8.38 -25.34
N CYS A 24 24.00 8.78 -26.27
CA CYS A 24 23.66 10.17 -26.48
C CYS A 24 22.65 10.69 -25.44
N ARG A 25 22.56 12.01 -25.31
CA ARG A 25 21.65 12.70 -24.40
C ARG A 25 20.19 12.36 -24.63
N ASN A 26 19.75 12.26 -25.87
CA ASN A 26 18.36 11.95 -26.20
C ASN A 26 17.98 10.57 -25.67
N CYS A 27 18.80 9.54 -25.95
CA CYS A 27 18.58 8.22 -25.38
C CYS A 27 18.63 8.24 -23.84
N CYS A 28 19.53 9.01 -23.22
CA CYS A 28 19.53 9.13 -21.76
C CYS A 28 18.24 9.75 -21.21
N ASN A 29 17.72 10.81 -21.86
CA ASN A 29 16.45 11.44 -21.47
C ASN A 29 15.28 10.47 -21.65
N ASP A 30 15.23 9.77 -22.79
CA ASP A 30 14.19 8.78 -23.09
C ASP A 30 14.12 7.71 -22.01
N PHE A 31 15.27 7.23 -21.53
CA PHE A 31 15.28 6.27 -20.42
C PHE A 31 14.72 6.87 -19.13
N GLN A 32 15.17 8.07 -18.75
CA GLN A 32 14.73 8.73 -17.52
C GLN A 32 13.25 9.14 -17.52
N LEU A 33 12.63 9.28 -18.69
CA LEU A 33 11.21 9.56 -18.89
C LEU A 33 10.40 8.31 -19.25
N ARG A 34 11.02 7.12 -19.22
CA ARG A 34 10.41 5.85 -19.64
C ARG A 34 9.84 5.85 -21.07
N ASN A 35 10.36 6.70 -21.94
CA ASN A 35 9.96 6.79 -23.34
C ASN A 35 10.76 5.78 -24.20
N PHE A 36 10.44 4.49 -24.07
CA PHE A 36 11.25 3.41 -24.66
C PHE A 36 10.98 3.12 -26.16
N LYS A 37 10.61 4.11 -26.98
CA LYS A 37 10.35 3.90 -28.42
C LYS A 37 11.64 3.60 -29.19
N ASP A 38 11.58 2.61 -30.09
CA ASP A 38 12.60 2.10 -31.05
C ASP A 38 14.05 1.89 -30.53
N SER A 39 14.67 2.90 -29.93
CA SER A 39 16.08 2.97 -29.53
C SER A 39 16.42 2.12 -28.29
N TRP A 40 15.65 2.21 -27.21
CA TRP A 40 15.87 1.39 -26.00
C TRP A 40 15.29 -0.02 -26.09
N SER A 41 14.42 -0.24 -27.08
CA SER A 41 13.64 -1.46 -27.21
C SER A 41 14.51 -2.73 -27.21
N GLY A 42 15.73 -2.71 -27.77
CA GLY A 42 16.63 -3.88 -27.75
C GLY A 42 17.26 -4.18 -26.39
N LEU A 43 17.57 -3.15 -25.59
CA LEU A 43 18.24 -3.26 -24.28
C LEU A 43 17.23 -3.45 -23.14
N VAL A 44 16.07 -2.80 -23.25
CA VAL A 44 14.99 -2.81 -22.25
C VAL A 44 13.93 -3.86 -22.56
N LYS A 45 13.97 -4.57 -23.72
CA LYS A 45 13.05 -5.67 -24.05
C LYS A 45 12.97 -6.79 -22.98
N LEU A 46 13.97 -6.85 -22.11
CA LEU A 46 14.06 -7.77 -20.98
C LEU A 46 13.29 -7.30 -19.74
N VAL A 47 12.94 -6.02 -19.65
CA VAL A 47 12.38 -5.39 -18.45
C VAL A 47 10.92 -5.08 -18.69
N LYS A 48 10.04 -5.92 -18.13
CA LYS A 48 8.58 -5.77 -18.25
C LYS A 48 7.88 -5.62 -16.89
N ASP A 49 8.67 -5.62 -15.81
CA ASP A 49 8.23 -5.34 -14.45
C ASP A 49 8.54 -3.87 -14.13
N GLU A 50 7.56 -3.10 -13.67
CA GLU A 50 7.81 -1.73 -13.22
C GLU A 50 8.87 -1.66 -12.12
N MET A 51 8.89 -2.61 -11.18
CA MET A 51 9.88 -2.73 -10.12
C MET A 51 11.26 -3.09 -10.65
N GLU A 52 11.36 -3.93 -11.68
CA GLU A 52 12.65 -4.21 -12.33
C GLU A 52 13.16 -2.97 -13.07
N ILE A 53 12.26 -2.21 -13.73
CA ILE A 53 12.61 -0.90 -14.29
C ILE A 53 13.10 0.03 -13.19
N TYR A 54 12.46 0.08 -12.02
CA TYR A 54 12.92 0.88 -10.88
C TYR A 54 14.29 0.43 -10.39
N ASN A 55 14.51 -0.87 -10.19
CA ASN A 55 15.79 -1.43 -9.76
C ASN A 55 16.92 -1.13 -10.75
N ILE A 56 16.64 -1.25 -12.06
CA ILE A 56 17.59 -0.86 -13.10
C ILE A 56 17.81 0.65 -13.10
N SER A 57 16.76 1.43 -12.85
CA SER A 57 16.85 2.88 -12.74
C SER A 57 17.70 3.33 -11.56
N GLU A 58 17.81 2.56 -10.47
CA GLU A 58 18.76 2.85 -9.38
C GLU A 58 20.22 2.91 -9.89
N CYS A 59 20.56 2.19 -10.96
CA CYS A 59 21.88 2.31 -11.60
C CYS A 59 22.13 3.71 -12.18
N CYS A 60 21.06 4.45 -12.55
CA CYS A 60 21.18 5.85 -12.99
C CYS A 60 21.69 6.78 -11.90
N LEU A 61 21.51 6.47 -10.61
CA LEU A 61 22.00 7.31 -9.51
C LEU A 61 23.54 7.47 -9.56
N LYS A 62 24.23 6.55 -10.23
CA LYS A 62 25.69 6.55 -10.42
C LYS A 62 26.13 7.00 -11.82
N CYS A 63 25.20 7.36 -12.71
CA CYS A 63 25.49 7.73 -14.09
C CYS A 63 25.90 9.21 -14.20
N LYS A 64 26.94 9.51 -14.99
CA LYS A 64 27.28 10.89 -15.36
C LYS A 64 26.14 11.59 -16.12
N GLY A 65 25.37 10.82 -16.86
CA GLY A 65 24.18 11.28 -17.57
C GLY A 65 22.93 11.45 -16.69
N LEU A 66 23.01 11.36 -15.36
CA LEU A 66 21.85 11.61 -14.50
C LEU A 66 21.40 13.07 -14.58
N MET A 67 22.34 14.00 -14.33
CA MET A 67 22.09 15.43 -14.26
C MET A 67 22.24 16.13 -15.61
N ARG A 68 21.56 17.26 -15.80
CA ARG A 68 21.72 18.15 -16.97
C ARG A 68 22.28 19.48 -16.53
N ASN A 69 23.16 20.08 -17.32
CA ASN A 69 23.76 21.40 -17.03
C ASN A 69 22.89 22.59 -17.46
N GLN A 70 21.68 22.33 -17.95
CA GLN A 70 20.70 23.34 -18.31
C GLN A 70 19.31 22.72 -18.30
N ARG A 71 18.27 23.56 -18.22
CA ARG A 71 16.89 23.11 -18.34
C ARG A 71 16.71 22.42 -19.69
N VAL A 72 16.07 21.26 -19.66
CA VAL A 72 15.76 20.50 -20.87
C VAL A 72 14.27 20.67 -21.15
N GLU A 73 13.92 20.94 -22.40
CA GLU A 73 12.54 20.79 -22.85
C GLU A 73 12.24 19.31 -22.94
N LEU A 74 11.34 18.85 -22.08
CA LEU A 74 10.97 17.45 -21.96
C LEU A 74 9.55 17.30 -22.49
N THR A 75 9.36 16.31 -23.35
CA THR A 75 8.05 15.85 -23.81
C THR A 75 7.94 14.37 -23.46
N GLY A 76 6.80 13.96 -22.92
CA GLY A 76 6.58 12.60 -22.45
C GLY A 76 5.11 12.33 -22.18
N ASP A 77 4.76 11.05 -22.15
CA ASP A 77 3.42 10.59 -21.82
C ASP A 77 3.27 10.65 -20.29
N GLY A 78 2.48 11.61 -19.78
CA GLY A 78 2.22 11.79 -18.35
C GLY A 78 2.81 13.07 -17.73
N SER A 79 2.63 13.23 -16.42
CA SER A 79 3.18 14.36 -15.68
C SER A 79 4.69 14.21 -15.50
N ILE A 80 5.46 15.24 -15.85
CA ILE A 80 6.91 15.26 -15.68
C ILE A 80 7.25 16.11 -14.46
N ILE A 81 7.97 15.52 -13.52
CA ILE A 81 8.54 16.22 -12.37
C ILE A 81 10.01 16.53 -12.64
N ASN A 82 10.43 17.74 -12.28
CA ASN A 82 11.79 18.19 -12.45
C ASN A 82 12.21 19.03 -11.25
N TYR A 83 13.51 19.00 -10.96
CA TYR A 83 14.13 19.80 -9.93
C TYR A 83 15.43 20.39 -10.49
N GLY A 84 15.63 21.68 -10.26
CA GLY A 84 16.79 22.41 -10.73
C GLY A 84 17.46 23.17 -9.61
N TYR A 85 18.78 23.07 -9.51
CA TYR A 85 19.58 23.78 -8.52
C TYR A 85 20.94 24.16 -9.11
N ASN A 86 21.33 25.43 -8.97
CA ASN A 86 22.59 25.98 -9.51
C ASN A 86 22.89 25.58 -10.97
N GLY A 87 21.88 25.70 -11.84
CA GLY A 87 21.98 25.39 -13.27
C GLY A 87 22.04 23.90 -13.62
N LYS A 88 22.03 23.01 -12.62
CA LYS A 88 21.90 21.56 -12.82
C LYS A 88 20.47 21.12 -12.63
N TYR A 89 20.05 20.09 -13.36
CA TYR A 89 18.67 19.59 -13.34
C TYR A 89 18.61 18.06 -13.29
N VAL A 90 17.65 17.55 -12.52
CA VAL A 90 17.16 16.17 -12.58
C VAL A 90 15.68 16.15 -12.90
N PHE A 91 15.22 15.07 -13.50
CA PHE A 91 13.83 14.90 -13.87
C PHE A 91 13.44 13.43 -13.84
N ASN A 92 12.14 13.19 -13.73
CA ASN A 92 11.53 11.88 -13.82
C ASN A 92 10.10 12.04 -14.34
N ASP A 93 9.54 10.96 -14.88
CA ASP A 93 8.09 10.87 -15.00
C ASP A 93 7.45 10.69 -13.61
N MET A 94 6.18 11.04 -13.47
CA MET A 94 5.40 10.83 -12.26
C MET A 94 4.19 9.95 -12.60
N VAL A 95 4.45 8.65 -12.74
CA VAL A 95 3.44 7.65 -13.09
C VAL A 95 2.89 6.96 -11.84
N ASP A 96 3.71 6.81 -10.79
CA ASP A 96 3.33 6.15 -9.55
C ASP A 96 4.19 6.62 -8.34
N SER A 97 3.96 5.99 -7.17
CA SER A 97 4.65 6.30 -5.92
C SER A 97 6.15 5.94 -5.90
N TYR A 98 6.58 4.93 -6.66
CA TYR A 98 7.99 4.57 -6.80
C TYR A 98 8.72 5.60 -7.65
N SER A 99 8.11 6.10 -8.73
CA SER A 99 8.65 7.21 -9.53
C SER A 99 8.84 8.45 -8.67
N TYR A 100 7.92 8.72 -7.74
CA TYR A 100 8.06 9.81 -6.78
C TYR A 100 9.22 9.60 -5.79
N LYS A 101 9.36 8.40 -5.19
CA LYS A 101 10.51 8.08 -4.31
C LYS A 101 11.84 8.15 -5.06
N PHE A 102 11.91 7.59 -6.26
CA PHE A 102 13.11 7.58 -7.10
C PHE A 102 13.51 9.00 -7.53
N PHE A 103 12.54 9.86 -7.85
CA PHE A 103 12.82 11.26 -8.11
C PHE A 103 13.48 11.98 -6.92
N ASN A 104 13.02 11.71 -5.70
CA ASN A 104 13.65 12.27 -4.50
C ASN A 104 15.08 11.75 -4.29
N LYS A 105 15.37 10.48 -4.62
CA LYS A 105 16.77 9.98 -4.67
C LYS A 105 17.62 10.73 -5.68
N LYS A 106 17.09 11.01 -6.89
CA LYS A 106 17.79 11.84 -7.89
C LYS A 106 18.06 13.26 -7.39
N LYS A 107 17.08 13.86 -6.69
CA LYS A 107 17.19 15.19 -6.06
C LYS A 107 18.36 15.22 -5.06
N ILE A 108 18.43 14.21 -4.19
CA ILE A 108 19.53 14.04 -3.22
C ILE A 108 20.88 13.94 -3.93
N VAL A 109 21.02 13.04 -4.91
CA VAL A 109 22.30 12.88 -5.66
C VAL A 109 22.73 14.19 -6.31
N LEU A 110 21.80 14.97 -6.87
CA LEU A 110 22.12 16.26 -7.43
C LEU A 110 22.67 17.21 -6.37
N LEU A 111 21.97 17.35 -5.23
CA LEU A 111 22.33 18.29 -4.18
C LEU A 111 23.64 17.92 -3.48
N GLU A 112 23.88 16.63 -3.22
CA GLU A 112 25.15 16.14 -2.65
C GLU A 112 26.34 16.31 -3.60
N SER A 113 26.10 16.41 -4.91
CA SER A 113 27.16 16.67 -5.89
C SER A 113 27.61 18.13 -5.95
N MET A 114 26.97 19.02 -5.19
CA MET A 114 27.31 20.44 -5.16
C MET A 114 28.47 20.69 -4.20
N ASN A 115 29.35 21.64 -4.56
CA ASN A 115 30.45 22.04 -3.69
C ASN A 115 29.96 22.74 -2.41
N SER A 116 28.82 23.43 -2.50
CA SER A 116 28.18 24.13 -1.40
C SER A 116 26.68 24.26 -1.68
N LEU A 117 25.88 24.22 -0.62
CA LEU A 117 24.44 24.47 -0.66
C LEU A 117 24.12 25.75 0.10
N ASP A 118 23.26 26.58 -0.48
CA ASP A 118 22.57 27.65 0.25
C ASP A 118 21.43 27.07 1.10
N ILE A 119 20.75 27.93 1.86
CA ILE A 119 19.63 27.53 2.73
C ILE A 119 18.54 26.74 2.00
N THR A 120 18.21 27.14 0.77
CA THR A 120 17.23 26.45 -0.08
C THR A 120 17.72 25.05 -0.45
N GLY A 121 18.98 24.92 -0.86
CA GLY A 121 19.58 23.62 -1.21
C GLY A 121 19.66 22.67 -0.02
N VAL A 122 20.02 23.18 1.17
CA VAL A 122 20.03 22.38 2.41
C VAL A 122 18.61 21.96 2.79
N TYR A 123 17.64 22.87 2.72
CA TYR A 123 16.23 22.57 2.95
C TYR A 123 15.74 21.46 2.00
N ASP A 124 15.99 21.58 0.69
CA ASP A 124 15.53 20.62 -0.30
C ASP A 124 16.20 19.25 -0.13
N LEU A 125 17.45 19.21 0.30
CA LEU A 125 18.19 17.98 0.61
C LEU A 125 17.60 17.30 1.85
N ALA A 126 17.40 18.05 2.93
CA ALA A 126 16.79 17.55 4.15
C ALA A 126 15.35 17.08 3.94
N GLU A 127 14.57 17.77 3.10
CA GLU A 127 13.23 17.35 2.71
C GLU A 127 13.28 16.03 1.93
N GLY A 128 14.25 15.88 1.02
CA GLY A 128 14.50 14.61 0.33
C GLY A 128 14.75 13.46 1.31
N TYR A 129 15.60 13.68 2.31
CA TYR A 129 15.87 12.70 3.37
C TYR A 129 14.64 12.40 4.22
N TYR A 130 13.88 13.41 4.62
CA TYR A 130 12.61 13.26 5.34
C TYR A 130 11.60 12.40 4.57
N LEU A 131 11.44 12.64 3.25
CA LEU A 131 10.52 11.89 2.39
C LEU A 131 10.96 10.44 2.15
N LEU A 132 12.26 10.15 2.31
CA LEU A 132 12.81 8.80 2.29
C LEU A 132 12.90 8.16 3.68
N GLU A 133 12.35 8.83 4.71
CA GLU A 133 12.35 8.38 6.11
C GLU A 133 13.76 8.26 6.73
N GLU A 134 14.76 8.95 6.15
CA GLU A 134 16.13 9.03 6.66
C GLU A 134 16.26 10.22 7.64
N TYR A 135 15.53 10.13 8.77
CA TYR A 135 15.33 11.26 9.68
C TYR A 135 16.62 11.77 10.32
N GLU A 136 17.56 10.89 10.70
CA GLU A 136 18.82 11.28 11.33
C GLU A 136 19.66 12.18 10.41
N LYS A 137 19.74 11.84 9.12
CA LYS A 137 20.45 12.66 8.13
C LYS A 137 19.78 14.02 7.92
N ALA A 138 18.44 14.05 7.93
CA ALA A 138 17.70 15.31 7.83
C ALA A 138 17.92 16.20 9.05
N ILE A 139 17.97 15.63 10.27
CA ILE A 139 18.30 16.34 11.51
C ILE A 139 19.71 16.92 11.41
N ASP A 140 20.71 16.09 11.10
CA ASP A 140 22.11 16.52 11.01
C ASP A 140 22.29 17.71 10.06
N LEU A 141 21.62 17.71 8.91
CA LEU A 141 21.68 18.82 7.96
C LEU A 141 21.03 20.10 8.48
N LEU A 142 19.81 20.00 9.01
CA LEU A 142 19.03 21.16 9.44
C LEU A 142 19.57 21.76 10.74
N GLU A 143 20.13 20.96 11.63
CA GLU A 143 20.71 21.45 12.88
C GLU A 143 21.98 22.26 12.68
N ASN A 144 22.79 21.87 11.70
CA ASN A 144 24.06 22.50 11.37
C ASN A 144 23.92 23.65 10.36
N LEU A 145 22.70 23.94 9.90
CA LEU A 145 22.43 25.03 8.97
C LEU A 145 22.52 26.39 9.68
N GLU A 146 23.44 27.23 9.19
CA GLU A 146 23.56 28.61 9.66
C GLU A 146 22.27 29.41 9.36
N GLY A 147 21.76 30.12 10.35
CA GLY A 147 20.52 30.90 10.21
C GLY A 147 19.23 30.08 10.28
N LYS A 148 19.28 28.78 10.64
CA LYS A 148 18.08 27.94 10.80
C LYS A 148 16.99 28.59 11.67
N ASP A 149 17.39 29.30 12.73
CA ASP A 149 16.47 29.93 13.68
C ASP A 149 15.78 31.19 13.14
N THR A 150 16.07 31.57 11.89
CA THR A 150 15.49 32.75 11.23
C THR A 150 14.55 32.40 10.07
N ASP A 151 14.47 31.12 9.68
CA ASP A 151 13.60 30.65 8.60
C ASP A 151 12.49 29.72 9.14
N SER A 152 11.24 30.16 9.04
CA SER A 152 10.10 29.39 9.55
C SER A 152 9.88 28.07 8.81
N LYS A 153 10.23 27.97 7.52
CA LYS A 153 10.06 26.75 6.74
C LYS A 153 11.07 25.70 7.16
N VAL A 154 12.32 26.11 7.38
CA VAL A 154 13.36 25.23 7.93
C VAL A 154 12.94 24.73 9.31
N LEU A 155 12.50 25.62 10.21
CA LEU A 155 12.03 25.22 11.54
C LEU A 155 10.80 24.30 11.49
N LEU A 156 9.87 24.53 10.56
CA LEU A 156 8.74 23.63 10.32
C LEU A 156 9.21 22.24 9.89
N LEU A 157 10.12 22.17 8.90
CA LEU A 157 10.66 20.89 8.44
C LEU A 157 11.43 20.17 9.56
N LEU A 158 12.29 20.87 10.31
CA LEU A 158 13.01 20.30 11.45
C LEU A 158 12.03 19.81 12.52
N GLY A 159 10.96 20.55 12.80
CA GLY A 159 9.89 20.12 13.70
C GLY A 159 9.19 18.85 13.25
N LYS A 160 8.88 18.72 11.95
CA LYS A 160 8.32 17.49 11.35
C LYS A 160 9.30 16.33 11.48
N VAL A 161 10.58 16.53 11.13
CA VAL A 161 11.61 15.49 11.23
C VAL A 161 11.75 15.02 12.69
N TYR A 162 11.82 15.94 13.66
CA TYR A 162 11.87 15.58 15.07
C TYR A 162 10.64 14.83 15.56
N PHE A 163 9.45 15.23 15.11
CA PHE A 163 8.22 14.52 15.46
C PHE A 163 8.25 13.07 14.96
N HIS A 164 8.70 12.86 13.72
CA HIS A 164 8.79 11.53 13.13
C HIS A 164 9.97 10.70 13.69
N ALA A 165 11.02 11.35 14.19
CA ALA A 165 12.08 10.75 14.98
C ALA A 165 11.71 10.54 16.47
N ASN A 166 10.44 10.75 16.84
CA ASN A 166 9.91 10.60 18.20
C ASN A 166 10.56 11.52 19.26
N ASN A 167 11.13 12.65 18.84
CA ASN A 167 11.66 13.69 19.72
C ASN A 167 10.64 14.84 19.86
N LEU A 168 9.62 14.62 20.70
CA LEU A 168 8.48 15.52 20.83
C LEU A 168 8.87 16.92 21.32
N GLN A 169 9.78 17.01 22.30
CA GLN A 169 10.18 18.31 22.86
C GLN A 169 10.91 19.17 21.83
N ALA A 170 11.87 18.60 21.10
CA ALA A 170 12.57 19.33 20.05
C ALA A 170 11.62 19.73 18.90
N ALA A 171 10.64 18.88 18.58
CA ALA A 171 9.59 19.22 17.62
C ALA A 171 8.77 20.44 18.08
N ILE A 172 8.31 20.44 19.34
CA ILE A 172 7.57 21.57 19.94
C ILE A 172 8.39 22.86 19.84
N ASP A 173 9.66 22.82 20.25
CA ASP A 173 10.51 24.00 20.28
C ASP A 173 10.71 24.59 18.87
N CYS A 174 10.97 23.75 17.88
CA CYS A 174 11.11 24.17 16.48
C CYS A 174 9.82 24.79 15.94
N LEU A 175 8.68 24.14 16.16
CA LEU A 175 7.37 24.60 15.65
C LEU A 175 6.92 25.90 16.32
N LEU A 176 7.15 26.05 17.63
CA LEU A 176 6.88 27.30 18.34
C LEU A 176 7.77 28.44 17.83
N ASN A 177 9.05 28.17 17.54
CA ASN A 177 9.93 29.18 16.96
C ASN A 177 9.52 29.53 15.52
N SER A 178 9.09 28.54 14.72
CA SER A 178 8.52 28.78 13.39
C SER A 178 7.33 29.75 13.45
N ILE A 179 6.39 29.54 14.39
CA ILE A 179 5.25 30.43 14.63
C ILE A 179 5.67 31.83 15.07
N LYS A 180 6.73 31.98 15.88
CA LYS A 180 7.23 33.31 16.28
C LYS A 180 7.72 34.14 15.08
N ILE A 181 8.28 33.49 14.07
CA ILE A 181 8.79 34.14 12.86
C ILE A 181 7.64 34.42 11.88
N HIS A 182 6.83 33.40 11.60
CA HIS A 182 5.69 33.45 10.68
C HIS A 182 4.44 32.84 11.31
N GLY A 183 3.70 33.67 12.07
CA GLY A 183 2.59 33.24 12.90
C GLY A 183 1.28 32.89 12.19
N ASP A 184 1.26 32.76 10.86
CA ASP A 184 0.04 32.53 10.07
C ASP A 184 0.13 31.32 9.12
N ASN A 185 1.01 30.37 9.42
CA ASN A 185 1.12 29.10 8.70
C ASN A 185 0.26 28.00 9.36
N SER A 186 -0.86 27.66 8.71
CA SER A 186 -1.83 26.64 9.17
C SER A 186 -1.19 25.25 9.39
N GLU A 187 -0.32 24.80 8.48
CA GLU A 187 0.38 23.51 8.63
C GLU A 187 1.22 23.47 9.91
N THR A 188 1.90 24.56 10.25
CA THR A 188 2.73 24.63 11.46
C THR A 188 1.89 24.43 12.72
N TYR A 189 0.73 25.09 12.80
CA TYR A 189 -0.22 24.90 13.89
C TYR A 189 -0.78 23.47 13.92
N ARG A 190 -1.11 22.88 12.76
CA ARG A 190 -1.63 21.51 12.69
C ARG A 190 -0.60 20.50 13.20
N ILE A 191 0.63 20.55 12.70
CA ILE A 191 1.71 19.66 13.14
C ILE A 191 1.96 19.83 14.64
N LEU A 192 1.95 21.07 15.17
CA LEU A 192 2.09 21.28 16.60
C LEU A 192 0.92 20.70 17.41
N GLY A 193 -0.31 20.76 16.88
CA GLY A 193 -1.47 20.07 17.44
C GLY A 193 -1.30 18.56 17.50
N GLU A 194 -0.73 17.95 16.45
CA GLU A 194 -0.39 16.52 16.40
C GLU A 194 0.72 16.14 17.39
N VAL A 195 1.75 16.97 17.53
CA VAL A 195 2.84 16.75 18.49
C VAL A 195 2.32 16.80 19.93
N TYR A 196 1.51 17.80 20.29
CA TYR A 196 0.89 17.85 21.62
C TYR A 196 -0.12 16.72 21.85
N GLN A 197 -0.76 16.21 20.81
CA GLN A 197 -1.61 15.03 20.92
C GLN A 197 -0.78 13.79 21.29
N ALA A 198 0.38 13.61 20.65
CA ALA A 198 1.32 12.53 20.95
C ALA A 198 1.95 12.68 22.34
N ASP A 199 2.19 13.91 22.79
CA ASP A 199 2.61 14.25 24.16
C ASP A 199 1.48 14.08 25.21
N ASN A 200 0.27 13.70 24.77
CA ASN A 200 -0.93 13.59 25.59
C ASN A 200 -1.35 14.91 26.29
N ASN A 201 -0.86 16.06 25.79
CA ASN A 201 -1.27 17.39 26.22
C ASN A 201 -2.50 17.84 25.42
N LEU A 202 -3.66 17.33 25.84
CA LEU A 202 -4.94 17.50 25.13
C LEU A 202 -5.37 18.96 24.99
N ILE A 203 -5.09 19.80 25.99
CA ILE A 203 -5.50 21.22 25.98
C ILE A 203 -4.73 21.98 24.90
N ASN A 204 -3.41 21.86 24.89
CA ASN A 204 -2.60 22.52 23.86
C ASN A 204 -2.89 21.93 22.48
N SER A 205 -3.06 20.60 22.38
CA SER A 205 -3.44 19.97 21.12
C SER A 205 -4.72 20.58 20.53
N ALA A 206 -5.79 20.70 21.33
CA ALA A 206 -7.04 21.33 20.88
C ALA A 206 -6.82 22.80 20.49
N TYR A 207 -6.04 23.55 21.28
CA TYR A 207 -5.72 24.94 20.99
C TYR A 207 -5.04 25.10 19.63
N TYR A 208 -3.98 24.32 19.37
CA TYR A 208 -3.19 24.41 18.14
C TYR A 208 -3.96 23.93 16.91
N PHE A 209 -4.79 22.89 17.01
CA PHE A 209 -5.69 22.53 15.90
C PHE A 209 -6.72 23.63 15.59
N ASN A 210 -7.28 24.30 16.60
CA ASN A 210 -8.18 25.43 16.36
C ASN A 210 -7.45 26.63 15.72
N GLN A 211 -6.18 26.88 16.09
CA GLN A 211 -5.37 27.88 15.39
C GLN A 211 -5.09 27.48 13.94
N ALA A 212 -4.81 26.20 13.67
CA ALA A 212 -4.61 25.71 12.30
C ALA A 212 -5.82 26.02 11.41
N ILE A 213 -7.04 25.76 11.90
CA ILE A 213 -8.28 26.09 11.20
C ILE A 213 -8.42 27.61 11.02
N LYS A 214 -8.16 28.40 12.06
CA LYS A 214 -8.27 29.87 12.01
C LYS A 214 -7.30 30.52 11.01
N TYR A 215 -6.08 30.00 10.89
CA TYR A 215 -5.03 30.52 10.01
C TYR A 215 -4.97 29.83 8.65
N PHE A 216 -5.89 28.90 8.36
CA PHE A 216 -6.00 28.31 7.04
C PHE A 216 -6.37 29.38 6.01
N LYS A 217 -5.55 29.49 4.97
CA LYS A 217 -5.76 30.43 3.86
C LYS A 217 -5.28 29.82 2.55
N ILE A 218 -5.96 30.23 1.49
CA ILE A 218 -5.58 29.94 0.10
C ILE A 218 -5.05 31.25 -0.48
N ASP A 219 -3.87 31.22 -1.10
CA ASP A 219 -3.29 32.39 -1.73
C ASP A 219 -3.94 32.71 -3.09
N ALA A 220 -3.50 33.79 -3.75
CA ALA A 220 -4.05 34.23 -5.03
C ALA A 220 -3.81 33.26 -6.21
N TYR A 221 -3.05 32.17 -6.00
CA TYR A 221 -2.73 31.16 -6.99
C TYR A 221 -3.35 29.80 -6.64
N ASP A 222 -4.40 29.79 -5.81
CA ASP A 222 -5.06 28.59 -5.31
C ASP A 222 -4.13 27.64 -4.53
N ARG A 223 -3.03 28.18 -3.97
CA ARG A 223 -2.11 27.38 -3.13
C ARG A 223 -2.50 27.54 -1.68
N PRO A 224 -2.93 26.47 -1.00
CA PRO A 224 -3.20 26.53 0.42
C PRO A 224 -1.90 26.59 1.23
N ASN A 225 -1.94 27.25 2.39
CA ASN A 225 -0.82 27.21 3.35
C ASN A 225 -0.80 25.92 4.21
N ASP A 226 -1.78 25.04 4.02
CA ASP A 226 -1.80 23.66 4.50
C ASP A 226 -2.54 22.82 3.45
N TYR A 227 -1.89 21.81 2.88
CA TYR A 227 -2.54 20.92 1.89
C TYR A 227 -3.48 19.89 2.55
N PHE A 228 -3.48 19.85 3.89
CA PHE A 228 -4.09 18.81 4.70
C PHE A 228 -4.97 19.38 5.84
N PRO A 229 -5.74 20.47 5.62
CA PRO A 229 -6.42 21.20 6.69
C PRO A 229 -7.49 20.36 7.40
N GLN A 230 -8.10 19.39 6.70
CA GLN A 230 -9.09 18.49 7.24
C GLN A 230 -8.58 17.68 8.43
N TYR A 231 -7.28 17.40 8.49
CA TYR A 231 -6.71 16.62 9.59
C TYR A 231 -6.64 17.40 10.90
N SER A 232 -6.82 18.72 10.88
CA SER A 232 -7.07 19.49 12.11
C SER A 232 -8.41 19.09 12.75
N TYR A 233 -9.45 18.85 11.95
CA TYR A 233 -10.74 18.37 12.46
C TYR A 233 -10.68 16.93 12.93
N LEU A 234 -9.92 16.06 12.23
CA LEU A 234 -9.63 14.71 12.71
C LEU A 234 -8.96 14.75 14.09
N GLY A 235 -7.90 15.56 14.21
CA GLY A 235 -7.17 15.76 15.46
C GLY A 235 -8.08 16.23 16.60
N LEU A 236 -8.93 17.23 16.33
CA LEU A 236 -9.92 17.71 17.30
C LEU A 236 -10.93 16.63 17.72
N ALA A 237 -11.44 15.83 16.79
CA ALA A 237 -12.37 14.75 17.11
C ALA A 237 -11.74 13.74 18.12
N VAL A 238 -10.46 13.40 17.93
CA VAL A 238 -9.71 12.55 18.85
C VAL A 238 -9.49 13.23 20.19
N VAL A 239 -9.03 14.48 20.20
CA VAL A 239 -8.76 15.24 21.44
C VAL A 239 -10.04 15.38 22.26
N TYR A 240 -11.14 15.76 21.64
CA TYR A 240 -12.42 15.90 22.31
C TYR A 240 -13.00 14.56 22.78
N SER A 241 -12.70 13.45 22.08
CA SER A 241 -13.06 12.11 22.56
C SER A 241 -12.37 11.81 23.88
N LYS A 242 -11.05 12.04 23.94
CA LYS A 242 -10.25 11.85 25.16
C LYS A 242 -10.72 12.74 26.31
N LEU A 243 -11.24 13.92 25.99
CA LEU A 243 -11.83 14.86 26.96
C LEU A 243 -13.31 14.58 27.30
N ASN A 244 -13.92 13.53 26.73
CA ASN A 244 -15.35 13.19 26.87
C ASN A 244 -16.30 14.32 26.42
N GLN A 245 -15.88 15.13 25.45
CA GLN A 245 -16.67 16.25 24.90
C GLN A 245 -17.44 15.82 23.65
N HIS A 246 -18.44 14.95 23.82
CA HIS A 246 -19.14 14.29 22.71
C HIS A 246 -19.75 15.23 21.66
N ASN A 247 -20.23 16.42 22.05
CA ASN A 247 -20.74 17.41 21.08
C ASN A 247 -19.63 17.93 20.15
N GLU A 248 -18.45 18.20 20.69
CA GLU A 248 -17.32 18.71 19.92
C GLU A 248 -16.69 17.60 19.07
N VAL A 249 -16.75 16.34 19.53
CA VAL A 249 -16.41 15.16 18.71
C VAL A 249 -17.28 15.12 17.46
N ILE A 250 -18.60 15.15 17.62
CA ILE A 250 -19.56 15.09 16.51
C ILE A 250 -19.32 16.24 15.53
N LYS A 251 -19.20 17.47 16.04
CA LYS A 251 -18.97 18.66 15.20
C LYS A 251 -17.65 18.58 14.42
N SER A 252 -16.58 18.12 15.06
CA SER A 252 -15.28 17.97 14.41
C SER A 252 -15.29 16.83 13.39
N ALA A 253 -15.94 15.71 13.71
CA ALA A 253 -16.14 14.59 12.80
C ALA A 253 -16.94 15.00 11.55
N GLU A 254 -18.03 15.76 11.71
CA GLU A 254 -18.82 16.29 10.59
C GLU A 254 -17.96 17.17 9.68
N LYS A 255 -17.15 18.06 10.25
CA LYS A 255 -16.23 18.91 9.47
C LYS A 255 -15.15 18.12 8.73
N PHE A 256 -14.62 17.06 9.33
CA PHE A 256 -13.72 16.15 8.63
C PHE A 256 -14.43 15.49 7.44
N LEU A 257 -15.64 14.97 7.66
CA LEU A 257 -16.42 14.26 6.64
C LEU A 257 -16.92 15.18 5.51
N GLU A 258 -17.11 16.49 5.74
CA GLU A 258 -17.43 17.47 4.69
C GLU A 258 -16.34 17.55 3.60
N SER A 259 -15.09 17.21 3.93
CA SER A 259 -13.97 17.14 2.97
C SER A 259 -13.89 15.82 2.20
N GLN A 260 -14.72 14.84 2.57
CA GLN A 260 -14.76 13.51 1.97
C GLN A 260 -15.90 13.41 0.95
N TYR A 261 -15.97 12.28 0.23
CA TYR A 261 -17.13 12.01 -0.60
C TYR A 261 -18.41 11.91 0.22
N SER A 262 -19.54 12.28 -0.41
CA SER A 262 -20.86 12.07 0.19
C SER A 262 -21.05 10.60 0.55
N TRP A 263 -21.90 10.32 1.54
CA TRP A 263 -22.17 8.94 1.96
C TRP A 263 -22.61 8.04 0.78
N ASP A 264 -23.50 8.54 -0.08
CA ASP A 264 -24.03 7.75 -1.19
C ASP A 264 -22.94 7.47 -2.24
N THR A 265 -22.11 8.48 -2.55
CA THR A 265 -20.95 8.31 -3.43
C THR A 265 -19.93 7.33 -2.85
N LEU A 266 -19.66 7.42 -1.55
CA LEU A 266 -18.73 6.52 -0.86
C LEU A 266 -19.20 5.07 -0.94
N VAL A 267 -20.50 4.84 -0.72
CA VAL A 267 -21.12 3.51 -0.84
C VAL A 267 -21.10 2.99 -2.27
N GLU A 268 -21.38 3.84 -3.25
CA GLU A 268 -21.28 3.49 -4.68
C GLU A 268 -19.85 3.05 -5.03
N MET A 269 -18.85 3.86 -4.69
CA MET A 269 -17.44 3.55 -4.91
C MET A 269 -17.04 2.23 -4.24
N LEU A 270 -17.49 2.01 -3.01
CA LEU A 270 -17.23 0.79 -2.25
C LEU A 270 -17.83 -0.44 -2.94
N TYR A 271 -19.07 -0.35 -3.44
CA TYR A 271 -19.71 -1.47 -4.12
C TYR A 271 -19.07 -1.78 -5.45
N GLU A 272 -18.74 -0.76 -6.25
CA GLU A 272 -17.99 -0.94 -7.49
C GLU A 272 -16.61 -1.56 -7.26
N GLN A 273 -15.95 -1.21 -6.14
CA GLN A 273 -14.68 -1.84 -5.74
C GLN A 273 -14.88 -3.29 -5.30
N ARG A 274 -15.88 -3.58 -4.46
CA ARG A 274 -16.16 -4.95 -3.98
C ARG A 274 -16.56 -5.89 -5.11
N SER A 275 -17.35 -5.40 -6.07
CA SER A 275 -17.74 -6.18 -7.26
C SER A 275 -16.60 -6.32 -8.27
N GLY A 276 -15.55 -5.50 -8.16
CA GLY A 276 -14.43 -5.45 -9.09
C GLY A 276 -14.75 -4.71 -10.40
N GLU A 277 -15.86 -3.97 -10.45
CA GLU A 277 -16.24 -3.12 -11.59
C GLU A 277 -15.26 -1.94 -11.78
N LYS A 278 -14.80 -1.35 -10.68
CA LYS A 278 -13.79 -0.27 -10.69
C LYS A 278 -12.78 -0.47 -9.57
N ASN A 279 -11.53 -0.10 -9.84
CA ASN A 279 -10.45 -0.12 -8.86
C ASN A 279 -10.09 1.32 -8.47
N TYR A 280 -10.44 1.71 -7.25
CA TYR A 280 -10.14 3.04 -6.70
C TYR A 280 -8.81 3.04 -5.97
N ILE A 281 -7.71 3.15 -6.71
CA ILE A 281 -6.36 3.31 -6.14
C ILE A 281 -6.08 4.82 -5.95
N GLY A 282 -5.43 5.19 -4.84
CA GLY A 282 -5.22 6.55 -4.36
C GLY A 282 -6.29 7.05 -3.39
N PHE A 283 -7.32 6.26 -3.09
CA PHE A 283 -8.43 6.62 -2.22
C PHE A 283 -8.27 6.04 -0.80
N GLY A 284 -7.62 6.79 0.10
CA GLY A 284 -7.44 6.39 1.51
C GLY A 284 -8.69 6.57 2.41
N GLY A 285 -9.83 6.99 1.84
CA GLY A 285 -10.96 7.52 2.61
C GLY A 285 -11.82 6.49 3.34
N PHE A 286 -11.91 5.23 2.87
CA PHE A 286 -12.80 4.23 3.48
C PHE A 286 -12.45 3.95 4.94
N PHE A 287 -11.18 3.66 5.22
CA PHE A 287 -10.71 3.39 6.57
C PHE A 287 -10.87 4.60 7.51
N ALA A 288 -10.53 5.80 7.02
CA ALA A 288 -10.67 7.04 7.78
C ALA A 288 -12.15 7.33 8.11
N CYS A 289 -13.03 7.28 7.10
CA CYS A 289 -14.47 7.49 7.27
C CYS A 289 -15.10 6.45 8.20
N ALA A 290 -14.73 5.16 8.07
CA ALA A 290 -15.22 4.10 8.96
C ALA A 290 -14.89 4.40 10.43
N THR A 291 -13.63 4.77 10.69
CA THR A 291 -13.14 5.12 12.02
C THR A 291 -13.88 6.34 12.59
N ILE A 292 -14.12 7.37 11.77
CA ILE A 292 -14.81 8.58 12.20
C ILE A 292 -16.30 8.33 12.44
N TYR A 293 -16.96 7.52 11.61
CA TYR A 293 -18.35 7.11 11.85
C TYR A 293 -18.49 6.28 13.12
N GLU A 294 -17.54 5.39 13.44
CA GLU A 294 -17.53 4.65 14.70
C GLU A 294 -17.37 5.59 15.91
N LEU A 295 -16.47 6.58 15.81
CA LEU A 295 -16.27 7.59 16.85
C LEU A 295 -17.53 8.43 17.09
N MET A 296 -18.23 8.81 16.02
CA MET A 296 -19.53 9.48 16.10
C MET A 296 -20.57 8.57 16.75
N ALA A 297 -20.65 7.30 16.34
CA ALA A 297 -21.61 6.34 16.88
C ALA A 297 -21.44 6.17 18.40
N LEU A 298 -20.20 6.03 18.86
CA LEU A 298 -19.89 5.94 20.29
C LEU A 298 -20.27 7.23 21.04
N SER A 299 -20.03 8.39 20.43
CA SER A 299 -20.42 9.69 21.01
C SER A 299 -21.93 9.87 21.11
N TYR A 300 -22.70 9.40 20.12
CA TYR A 300 -24.17 9.42 20.21
C TYR A 300 -24.70 8.39 21.19
N LEU A 301 -24.05 7.23 21.32
CA LEU A 301 -24.38 6.22 22.32
C LEU A 301 -24.25 6.78 23.73
N GLU A 302 -23.14 7.48 24.04
CA GLU A 302 -22.90 8.18 25.31
C GLU A 302 -23.88 9.32 25.58
N LYS A 303 -24.39 9.94 24.51
CA LYS A 303 -25.46 10.95 24.58
C LYS A 303 -26.87 10.37 24.66
N GLU A 304 -27.02 9.06 24.82
CA GLU A 304 -28.32 8.37 24.88
C GLU A 304 -29.16 8.54 23.59
N ASN A 305 -28.53 8.86 22.46
CA ASN A 305 -29.19 8.98 21.15
C ASN A 305 -28.95 7.71 20.33
N LEU A 306 -29.71 6.67 20.64
CA LEU A 306 -29.57 5.35 20.01
C LEU A 306 -29.86 5.38 18.50
N MET A 307 -30.75 6.26 18.03
CA MET A 307 -31.08 6.38 16.60
C MET A 307 -29.85 6.81 15.78
N LEU A 308 -29.17 7.88 16.21
CA LEU A 308 -27.98 8.36 15.51
C LEU A 308 -26.77 7.44 15.76
N ALA A 309 -26.66 6.84 16.94
CA ALA A 309 -25.64 5.84 17.21
C ALA A 309 -25.74 4.65 16.24
N GLU A 310 -26.94 4.11 16.06
CA GLU A 310 -27.22 3.03 15.11
C GLU A 310 -26.91 3.44 13.66
N LYS A 311 -27.41 4.62 13.25
CA LYS A 311 -27.13 5.15 11.90
C LYS A 311 -25.64 5.20 11.60
N TYR A 312 -24.82 5.73 12.52
CA TYR A 312 -23.40 5.92 12.26
C TYR A 312 -22.60 4.62 12.43
N ILE A 313 -22.99 3.71 13.33
CA ILE A 313 -22.29 2.41 13.41
C ILE A 313 -22.57 1.54 12.18
N ASP A 314 -23.77 1.63 11.60
CA ASP A 314 -24.09 0.95 10.35
C ASP A 314 -23.22 1.48 9.21
N ARG A 315 -23.00 2.79 9.15
CA ARG A 315 -22.07 3.39 8.19
C ARG A 315 -20.63 2.92 8.40
N ALA A 316 -20.17 2.86 9.64
CA ALA A 316 -18.84 2.37 9.96
C ALA A 316 -18.66 0.90 9.52
N GLN A 317 -19.65 0.05 9.81
CA GLN A 317 -19.63 -1.37 9.45
C GLN A 317 -19.70 -1.59 7.94
N GLU A 318 -20.49 -0.79 7.22
CA GLU A 318 -20.54 -0.87 5.78
C GLU A 318 -19.16 -0.61 5.17
N LEU A 319 -18.41 0.38 5.66
CA LEU A 319 -17.08 0.72 5.13
C LEU A 319 -15.98 -0.22 5.59
N ASN A 320 -16.05 -0.74 6.82
CA ASN A 320 -15.08 -1.68 7.37
C ASN A 320 -15.77 -2.83 8.12
N PRO A 321 -16.32 -3.82 7.37
CA PRO A 321 -17.09 -4.92 7.96
C PRO A 321 -16.25 -5.91 8.75
N GLU A 322 -14.94 -5.94 8.52
CA GLU A 322 -13.99 -6.83 9.20
C GLU A 322 -13.61 -6.34 10.60
N ASN A 323 -14.00 -5.12 10.96
CA ASN A 323 -13.61 -4.54 12.23
C ASN A 323 -14.47 -5.07 13.39
N THR A 324 -13.83 -5.82 14.28
CA THR A 324 -14.48 -6.45 15.44
C THR A 324 -14.93 -5.43 16.50
N ASN A 325 -14.24 -4.29 16.64
CA ASN A 325 -14.66 -3.21 17.54
C ASN A 325 -15.94 -2.52 17.04
N ILE A 326 -16.07 -2.32 15.72
CA ILE A 326 -17.30 -1.82 15.10
C ILE A 326 -18.47 -2.78 15.36
N ALA A 327 -18.26 -4.08 15.13
CA ALA A 327 -19.28 -5.10 15.37
C ALA A 327 -19.71 -5.16 16.85
N THR A 328 -18.74 -5.03 17.77
CA THR A 328 -19.00 -4.98 19.22
C THR A 328 -19.81 -3.76 19.60
N THR A 329 -19.44 -2.57 19.10
CA THR A 329 -20.18 -1.32 19.32
C THR A 329 -21.63 -1.43 18.83
N LYS A 330 -21.83 -2.05 17.65
CA LYS A 330 -23.18 -2.31 17.12
C LYS A 330 -23.97 -3.28 18.00
N GLY A 331 -23.34 -4.35 18.49
CA GLY A 331 -23.94 -5.28 19.44
C GLY A 331 -24.44 -4.60 20.71
N ILE A 332 -23.64 -3.67 21.27
CA ILE A 332 -24.04 -2.85 22.42
C ILE A 332 -25.27 -2.01 22.07
N ILE A 333 -25.26 -1.29 20.94
CA ILE A 333 -26.40 -0.45 20.50
C ILE A 333 -27.69 -1.28 20.37
N ILE A 334 -27.62 -2.44 19.72
CA ILE A 334 -28.75 -3.36 19.57
C ILE A 334 -29.25 -3.84 20.94
N GLY A 335 -28.35 -4.31 21.81
CA GLY A 335 -28.70 -4.75 23.16
C GLY A 335 -29.41 -3.67 23.98
N ARG A 336 -28.95 -2.42 23.88
CA ARG A 336 -29.58 -1.28 24.54
C ARG A 336 -30.97 -0.96 24.01
N LYS A 337 -31.18 -1.06 22.68
CA LYS A 337 -32.51 -0.86 22.07
C LYS A 337 -33.53 -1.92 22.50
N HIS A 338 -33.10 -3.17 22.72
CA HIS A 338 -34.01 -4.26 23.05
C HIS A 338 -34.33 -4.42 24.53
N ASN A 339 -33.40 -4.06 25.42
CA ASN A 339 -33.51 -4.38 26.86
C ASN A 339 -33.71 -3.15 27.77
N ASP A 340 -33.94 -1.95 27.24
CA ASP A 340 -33.87 -0.68 28.00
C ASP A 340 -32.57 -0.57 28.84
N GLY A 341 -31.50 -1.21 28.37
CA GLY A 341 -30.25 -1.39 29.11
C GLY A 341 -29.58 -0.05 29.39
N LYS A 342 -29.20 0.18 30.65
CA LYS A 342 -28.49 1.40 31.04
C LYS A 342 -27.08 1.35 30.47
N ILE A 343 -26.59 2.48 29.94
CA ILE A 343 -25.21 2.58 29.44
C ILE A 343 -24.16 2.19 30.51
N SER A 344 -24.52 2.31 31.80
CA SER A 344 -23.69 1.90 32.93
C SER A 344 -23.22 0.45 32.87
N GLU A 345 -24.01 -0.44 32.27
CA GLU A 345 -23.69 -1.88 32.15
C GLU A 345 -22.56 -2.14 31.14
N TYR A 346 -22.34 -1.22 30.20
CA TYR A 346 -21.36 -1.35 29.13
C TYR A 346 -20.14 -0.45 29.31
N ARG A 347 -20.00 0.26 30.44
CA ARG A 347 -18.99 1.30 30.64
C ARG A 347 -17.56 0.84 30.37
N GLU A 348 -17.16 -0.32 30.89
CA GLU A 348 -15.80 -0.84 30.71
C GLU A 348 -15.53 -1.18 29.24
N GLN A 349 -16.49 -1.85 28.58
CA GLN A 349 -16.40 -2.19 27.16
C GLN A 349 -16.34 -0.93 26.29
N ILE A 350 -17.22 0.04 26.54
CA ILE A 350 -17.25 1.33 25.85
C ILE A 350 -15.93 2.10 26.05
N SER A 351 -15.36 2.09 27.26
CA SER A 351 -14.06 2.71 27.52
C SER A 351 -12.94 2.05 26.72
N SER A 352 -12.91 0.71 26.66
CA SER A 352 -11.92 -0.03 25.86
C SER A 352 -12.08 0.24 24.37
N LEU A 353 -13.31 0.22 23.86
CA LEU A 353 -13.62 0.53 22.46
C LEU A 353 -13.19 1.94 22.09
N ARG A 354 -13.46 2.92 22.98
CA ARG A 354 -13.05 4.31 22.79
C ARG A 354 -11.55 4.45 22.62
N GLN A 355 -10.76 3.82 23.49
CA GLN A 355 -9.29 3.84 23.40
C GLN A 355 -8.80 3.26 22.07
N ASN A 356 -9.40 2.14 21.63
CA ASN A 356 -9.08 1.52 20.35
C ASN A 356 -9.43 2.44 19.15
N ILE A 357 -10.59 3.11 19.18
CA ILE A 357 -11.01 4.04 18.14
C ILE A 357 -10.10 5.29 18.11
N GLU A 358 -9.75 5.84 19.28
CA GLU A 358 -8.84 6.99 19.40
C GLU A 358 -7.45 6.67 18.84
N LEU A 359 -6.91 5.49 19.18
CA LEU A 359 -5.64 5.02 18.64
C LEU A 359 -5.69 4.88 17.11
N ARG A 360 -6.77 4.28 16.59
CA ARG A 360 -7.00 4.10 15.16
C ARG A 360 -7.13 5.43 14.43
N ALA A 361 -7.91 6.35 14.96
CA ALA A 361 -8.12 7.69 14.41
C ALA A 361 -6.82 8.50 14.38
N SER A 362 -6.02 8.43 15.45
CA SER A 362 -4.69 9.08 15.52
C SER A 362 -3.71 8.49 14.50
N SER A 363 -3.91 7.23 14.10
CA SER A 363 -3.03 6.51 13.19
C SER A 363 -3.40 6.68 11.72
N ILE A 364 -4.54 7.27 11.36
CA ILE A 364 -5.02 7.36 9.96
C ILE A 364 -3.93 7.91 9.02
N ASN A 365 -3.19 8.95 9.43
CA ASN A 365 -2.17 9.60 8.60
C ASN A 365 -0.82 8.89 8.58
N LYS A 366 -0.62 7.96 9.51
CA LYS A 366 0.64 7.23 9.69
C LYS A 366 0.46 5.73 9.48
N LEU A 367 -0.75 5.25 9.18
CA LEU A 367 -1.04 3.81 9.07
C LEU A 367 -0.08 3.16 8.08
N LYS A 368 0.13 3.79 6.92
CA LYS A 368 1.05 3.33 5.88
C LYS A 368 2.53 3.32 6.26
N THR A 369 2.93 3.89 7.41
CA THR A 369 4.31 3.89 7.88
C THR A 369 4.53 2.85 8.98
N LEU A 370 3.46 2.38 9.62
CA LEU A 370 3.50 1.35 10.68
C LEU A 370 3.88 -0.02 10.12
N ARG A 371 4.33 -0.94 10.98
CA ARG A 371 4.64 -2.31 10.57
C ARG A 371 3.37 -3.05 10.13
N PRO A 372 3.47 -4.03 9.21
CA PRO A 372 2.33 -4.80 8.74
C PRO A 372 1.45 -5.38 9.85
N GLU A 373 2.05 -5.85 10.94
CA GLU A 373 1.34 -6.41 12.09
C GLU A 373 0.48 -5.36 12.80
N GLU A 374 1.00 -4.14 12.99
CA GLU A 374 0.29 -3.02 13.61
C GLU A 374 -0.85 -2.53 12.73
N GLN A 375 -0.61 -2.47 11.42
CA GLN A 375 -1.61 -2.10 10.43
C GLN A 375 -2.83 -3.03 10.46
N VAL A 376 -2.61 -4.34 10.47
CA VAL A 376 -3.68 -5.35 10.50
C VAL A 376 -4.50 -5.27 11.77
N LYS A 377 -3.85 -5.13 12.92
CA LYS A 377 -4.52 -4.99 14.23
C LYS A 377 -5.40 -3.74 14.28
N LEU A 378 -4.88 -2.59 13.84
CA LEU A 378 -5.65 -1.35 13.78
C LEU A 378 -6.83 -1.44 12.81
N PHE A 379 -6.64 -2.10 11.66
CA PHE A 379 -7.67 -2.24 10.65
C PHE A 379 -8.83 -3.14 11.07
N THR A 380 -8.51 -4.31 11.61
CA THR A 380 -9.47 -5.34 12.04
C THR A 380 -10.00 -5.10 13.46
N GLY A 381 -9.33 -4.26 14.24
CA GLY A 381 -9.61 -4.09 15.66
C GLY A 381 -9.33 -5.36 16.49
N ASN A 382 -8.65 -6.36 15.93
CA ASN A 382 -8.38 -7.66 16.54
C ASN A 382 -6.88 -7.81 16.83
N GLU A 383 -6.51 -7.86 18.11
CA GLU A 383 -5.12 -7.98 18.56
C GLU A 383 -4.47 -9.34 18.24
N GLU A 384 -5.30 -10.37 18.02
CA GLU A 384 -4.85 -11.73 17.70
C GLU A 384 -4.76 -11.98 16.19
N GLU A 385 -5.22 -11.03 15.35
CA GLU A 385 -5.17 -11.19 13.91
C GLU A 385 -3.73 -11.16 13.40
N SER A 386 -3.37 -12.17 12.61
CA SER A 386 -2.04 -12.28 12.01
C SER A 386 -2.04 -11.68 10.61
N VAL A 387 -0.88 -11.18 10.17
CA VAL A 387 -0.72 -10.66 8.79
C VAL A 387 -1.14 -11.72 7.76
N TRP A 388 -0.78 -12.98 7.98
CA TRP A 388 -1.11 -14.06 7.05
C TRP A 388 -2.58 -14.49 7.12
N GLY A 389 -3.19 -14.55 8.31
CA GLY A 389 -4.63 -14.82 8.44
C GLY A 389 -5.47 -13.77 7.72
N PHE A 390 -5.14 -12.49 7.96
CA PHE A 390 -5.72 -11.35 7.26
C PHE A 390 -5.53 -11.43 5.74
N LEU A 391 -4.30 -11.64 5.27
CA LEU A 391 -4.00 -11.76 3.84
C LEU A 391 -4.76 -12.93 3.19
N VAL A 392 -4.82 -14.09 3.83
CA VAL A 392 -5.57 -15.25 3.33
C VAL A 392 -7.05 -14.91 3.19
N GLY A 393 -7.64 -14.20 4.15
CA GLY A 393 -9.02 -13.72 4.07
C GLY A 393 -9.24 -12.81 2.87
N LYS A 394 -8.40 -11.76 2.74
CA LYS A 394 -8.45 -10.83 1.59
C LYS A 394 -8.28 -11.53 0.26
N ILE A 395 -7.40 -12.53 0.19
CA ILE A 395 -7.18 -13.31 -1.03
C ILE A 395 -8.42 -14.15 -1.35
N PHE A 396 -9.08 -14.78 -0.38
CA PHE A 396 -10.29 -15.56 -0.65
C PHE A 396 -11.44 -14.69 -1.15
N ASP A 397 -11.62 -13.51 -0.57
CA ASP A 397 -12.62 -12.55 -1.05
C ASP A 397 -12.30 -12.09 -2.49
N ASN A 398 -11.04 -11.74 -2.76
CA ASN A 398 -10.61 -11.36 -4.11
C ASN A 398 -10.81 -12.51 -5.11
N LEU A 399 -10.34 -13.72 -4.81
CA LEU A 399 -10.52 -14.89 -5.68
C LEU A 399 -11.99 -15.20 -5.95
N LYS A 400 -12.88 -14.92 -4.98
CA LYS A 400 -14.32 -15.07 -5.19
C LYS A 400 -14.85 -14.04 -6.19
N THR A 401 -14.40 -12.79 -6.09
CA THR A 401 -14.69 -11.76 -7.08
C THR A 401 -14.17 -12.16 -8.46
N ILE A 402 -12.94 -12.66 -8.56
CA ILE A 402 -12.36 -13.13 -9.82
C ILE A 402 -13.15 -14.31 -10.40
N GLU A 403 -13.60 -15.26 -9.57
CA GLU A 403 -14.49 -16.34 -10.00
C GLU A 403 -15.76 -15.78 -10.64
N ASN A 404 -16.42 -14.81 -10.01
CA ASN A 404 -17.64 -14.20 -10.52
C ASN A 404 -17.43 -13.40 -11.82
N LEU A 405 -16.29 -12.73 -11.96
CA LEU A 405 -15.95 -11.96 -13.17
C LEU A 405 -15.43 -12.84 -14.32
N SER A 406 -15.08 -14.09 -14.03
CA SER A 406 -14.44 -15.00 -14.96
C SER A 406 -15.14 -15.19 -16.31
N PRO A 407 -16.49 -15.07 -16.43
CA PRO A 407 -17.17 -15.23 -17.71
C PRO A 407 -17.06 -14.01 -18.64
N ILE A 408 -16.79 -12.83 -18.09
CA ILE A 408 -16.58 -11.58 -18.86
C ILE A 408 -15.17 -11.55 -19.46
N VAL A 409 -14.24 -12.31 -18.87
CA VAL A 409 -12.88 -12.50 -19.40
C VAL A 409 -12.94 -13.40 -20.64
N THR A 410 -13.09 -12.80 -21.83
CA THR A 410 -13.24 -13.51 -23.12
C THR A 410 -12.17 -14.59 -23.32
N PRO A 411 -12.52 -15.89 -23.39
CA PRO A 411 -11.53 -16.94 -23.59
C PRO A 411 -10.93 -16.86 -24.99
N SER A 412 -9.59 -16.85 -25.09
CA SER A 412 -8.89 -17.10 -26.36
C SER A 412 -8.39 -18.54 -26.35
N GLN A 413 -8.50 -19.25 -27.47
CA GLN A 413 -8.22 -20.70 -27.58
C GLN A 413 -6.77 -21.15 -27.27
N ASN A 414 -5.87 -20.28 -26.80
CA ASN A 414 -4.46 -20.59 -26.52
C ASN A 414 -4.14 -20.64 -25.02
N LYS A 415 -3.70 -21.83 -24.57
CA LYS A 415 -3.59 -22.32 -23.17
C LYS A 415 -2.61 -21.63 -22.22
N ALA A 416 -1.82 -20.64 -22.65
CA ALA A 416 -0.93 -19.86 -21.76
C ALA A 416 -1.53 -18.50 -21.40
N ALA A 417 -2.33 -17.90 -22.28
CA ALA A 417 -2.93 -16.59 -22.07
C ALA A 417 -4.15 -16.60 -21.13
N GLU A 418 -4.63 -17.78 -20.69
CA GLU A 418 -5.78 -17.90 -19.76
C GLU A 418 -5.34 -17.65 -18.31
N GLU A 419 -4.25 -18.28 -17.87
CA GLU A 419 -3.73 -18.15 -16.50
C GLU A 419 -3.32 -16.71 -16.14
N ASP A 420 -2.52 -16.10 -17.02
CA ASP A 420 -2.02 -14.73 -16.85
C ASP A 420 -3.17 -13.72 -16.72
N ARG A 421 -4.29 -13.94 -17.43
CA ARG A 421 -5.43 -13.02 -17.37
C ARG A 421 -6.13 -13.04 -16.03
N TYR A 422 -6.37 -14.22 -15.46
CA TYR A 422 -6.98 -14.32 -14.13
C TYR A 422 -6.02 -13.83 -13.05
N THR A 423 -4.73 -14.06 -13.23
CA THR A 423 -3.67 -13.59 -12.32
C THR A 423 -3.50 -12.07 -12.38
N ASP A 424 -3.56 -11.46 -13.56
CA ASP A 424 -3.55 -10.00 -13.76
C ASP A 424 -4.80 -9.35 -13.17
N LEU A 425 -5.97 -9.96 -13.36
CA LEU A 425 -7.22 -9.47 -12.77
C LEU A 425 -7.19 -9.58 -11.24
N PHE A 426 -6.68 -10.69 -10.72
CA PHE A 426 -6.43 -10.89 -9.29
C PHE A 426 -5.53 -9.79 -8.72
N LYS A 427 -4.39 -9.49 -9.37
CA LYS A 427 -3.50 -8.40 -8.95
C LYS A 427 -4.21 -7.05 -8.93
N SER A 428 -4.89 -6.71 -10.03
CA SER A 428 -5.54 -5.40 -10.16
C SER A 428 -6.57 -5.16 -9.06
N HIS A 429 -7.38 -6.18 -8.73
CA HIS A 429 -8.34 -6.12 -7.62
C HIS A 429 -7.67 -6.21 -6.24
N MET A 430 -6.55 -6.93 -6.11
CA MET A 430 -5.80 -6.97 -4.85
C MET A 430 -5.22 -5.60 -4.49
N ASP A 431 -4.63 -4.91 -5.47
CA ASP A 431 -4.00 -3.61 -5.26
C ASP A 431 -5.00 -2.54 -4.80
N SER A 432 -6.23 -2.53 -5.33
CA SER A 432 -7.27 -1.59 -4.87
C SER A 432 -7.69 -1.79 -3.41
N ASN A 433 -7.48 -3.00 -2.86
CA ASN A 433 -7.82 -3.31 -1.47
C ASN A 433 -6.62 -3.20 -0.51
N LEU A 434 -5.39 -3.19 -1.03
CA LEU A 434 -4.16 -3.21 -0.21
C LEU A 434 -3.37 -1.89 -0.23
N VAL A 435 -3.21 -1.27 -1.40
CA VAL A 435 -2.28 -0.14 -1.60
C VAL A 435 -2.73 1.09 -0.81
N ASP A 436 -4.03 1.37 -0.80
CA ASP A 436 -4.53 2.61 -0.23
C ASP A 436 -4.66 2.62 1.27
N THR A 437 -4.92 1.46 1.87
CA THR A 437 -5.00 1.36 3.33
C THR A 437 -3.62 1.08 3.90
N PHE A 438 -2.87 0.14 3.31
CA PHE A 438 -1.67 -0.41 3.92
C PHE A 438 -0.36 -0.02 3.21
N GLY A 439 -0.44 0.49 1.98
CA GLY A 439 0.74 0.69 1.14
C GLY A 439 1.38 -0.62 0.68
N TRP A 440 0.64 -1.73 0.74
CA TRP A 440 1.11 -3.04 0.27
C TRP A 440 0.78 -3.21 -1.20
N ILE A 441 1.74 -3.74 -1.96
CA ILE A 441 1.67 -3.81 -3.43
C ILE A 441 1.76 -5.28 -3.85
N THR A 442 0.93 -5.64 -4.83
CA THR A 442 0.93 -6.96 -5.47
C THR A 442 1.66 -6.87 -6.80
N HIS A 443 2.62 -7.75 -7.01
CA HIS A 443 3.37 -7.90 -8.26
C HIS A 443 2.96 -9.19 -8.97
N THR A 444 2.79 -9.14 -10.30
CA THR A 444 2.62 -10.33 -11.17
C THR A 444 3.65 -10.32 -12.27
N GLN A 445 3.83 -11.46 -12.95
CA GLN A 445 4.81 -11.62 -14.02
C GLN A 445 4.90 -10.43 -14.96
N SER A 446 6.13 -9.96 -15.16
CA SER A 446 6.55 -9.15 -16.28
C SER A 446 6.48 -9.97 -17.58
N ARG A 447 5.34 -9.97 -18.29
CA ARG A 447 5.01 -10.81 -19.48
C ARG A 447 6.18 -11.08 -20.45
N GLY A 448 7.09 -12.00 -20.17
CA GLY A 448 8.16 -12.40 -21.10
C GLY A 448 9.50 -12.84 -20.50
N GLY A 449 9.52 -13.59 -19.40
CA GLY A 449 10.75 -14.18 -18.88
C GLY A 449 11.16 -15.50 -19.57
N TYR A 450 12.41 -15.88 -19.38
CA TYR A 450 13.12 -16.96 -20.07
C TYR A 450 12.96 -18.31 -19.37
N THR A 451 12.43 -19.30 -20.10
CA THR A 451 12.73 -20.71 -19.82
C THR A 451 14.17 -21.01 -20.29
N ARG A 452 15.15 -21.05 -19.39
CA ARG A 452 16.52 -21.45 -19.78
C ARG A 452 16.65 -22.98 -19.77
N LYS A 453 16.85 -23.55 -20.96
CA LYS A 453 17.52 -24.83 -21.14
C LYS A 453 18.91 -24.75 -20.49
N GLU A 454 19.07 -25.52 -19.42
CA GLU A 454 20.30 -26.04 -18.79
C GLU A 454 21.50 -25.10 -18.60
N MET A 455 21.92 -24.89 -17.33
CA MET A 455 23.27 -25.23 -16.85
C MET A 455 23.49 -24.83 -15.37
N GLY A 456 23.88 -25.81 -14.52
CA GLY A 456 24.61 -25.62 -13.25
C GLY A 456 23.95 -26.19 -11.97
N ASP A 457 24.78 -26.80 -11.09
CA ASP A 457 24.42 -27.45 -9.80
C ASP A 457 23.88 -26.50 -8.70
N ARG A 458 23.65 -25.23 -9.03
CA ARG A 458 22.82 -24.30 -8.27
C ARG A 458 21.92 -23.58 -9.27
N GLY A 459 20.72 -24.13 -9.45
CA GLY A 459 19.75 -23.68 -10.44
C GLY A 459 19.45 -22.18 -10.32
N GLY A 460 19.39 -21.50 -11.45
CA GLY A 460 19.08 -20.07 -11.54
C GLY A 460 17.66 -19.73 -11.06
N ILE A 461 17.50 -18.49 -10.60
CA ILE A 461 16.25 -17.88 -10.13
C ILE A 461 15.19 -17.97 -11.24
N GLY A 462 14.10 -18.68 -10.99
CA GLY A 462 12.91 -18.71 -11.86
C GLY A 462 11.91 -17.57 -11.57
N GLU A 463 10.86 -17.46 -12.38
CA GLU A 463 9.86 -16.39 -12.36
C GLU A 463 8.72 -16.63 -11.36
N ARG A 464 8.46 -15.69 -10.43
CA ARG A 464 7.36 -15.76 -9.45
C ARG A 464 6.06 -15.22 -10.08
N ASP A 465 4.93 -15.88 -9.86
CA ASP A 465 3.66 -15.44 -10.47
C ASP A 465 2.98 -14.33 -9.67
N ILE A 466 3.10 -14.37 -8.33
CA ILE A 466 2.50 -13.40 -7.41
C ILE A 466 3.49 -13.08 -6.29
N VAL A 467 3.67 -11.81 -5.95
CA VAL A 467 4.34 -11.39 -4.71
C VAL A 467 3.55 -10.24 -4.08
N ILE A 468 3.19 -10.36 -2.80
CA ILE A 468 2.63 -9.25 -2.02
C ILE A 468 3.73 -8.72 -1.11
N ARG A 469 3.95 -7.40 -1.18
CA ARG A 469 5.07 -6.73 -0.51
C ARG A 469 4.58 -5.53 0.29
N SER A 470 5.13 -5.32 1.48
CA SER A 470 4.80 -4.16 2.31
C SER A 470 5.40 -2.86 1.76
N HIS A 471 4.96 -1.72 2.30
CA HIS A 471 5.52 -0.38 2.02
C HIS A 471 7.02 -0.25 2.33
N GLN A 472 7.53 -1.09 3.24
CA GLN A 472 8.93 -1.23 3.63
C GLN A 472 9.71 -2.22 2.76
N ASN A 473 9.16 -2.64 1.61
CA ASN A 473 9.79 -3.56 0.66
C ASN A 473 10.06 -4.96 1.25
N LYS A 474 9.30 -5.38 2.27
CA LYS A 474 9.32 -6.74 2.85
C LYS A 474 8.31 -7.63 2.12
N ASP A 475 8.75 -8.76 1.58
CA ASP A 475 7.87 -9.76 0.98
C ASP A 475 6.99 -10.38 2.10
N LEU A 476 5.66 -10.23 1.99
CA LEU A 476 4.68 -10.74 2.96
C LEU A 476 4.10 -12.10 2.55
N LEU A 477 4.02 -12.34 1.24
CA LEU A 477 3.52 -13.57 0.65
C LEU A 477 4.07 -13.75 -0.76
N MET A 478 4.39 -14.99 -1.13
CA MET A 478 4.72 -15.37 -2.51
C MET A 478 3.66 -16.32 -3.08
N GLY A 479 3.48 -16.34 -4.40
CA GLY A 479 2.46 -17.17 -5.04
C GLY A 479 2.82 -17.71 -6.41
N GLU A 480 2.20 -18.85 -6.72
CA GLU A 480 2.17 -19.46 -8.04
C GLU A 480 0.71 -19.63 -8.49
N ALA A 481 0.47 -19.52 -9.79
CA ALA A 481 -0.80 -19.82 -10.42
C ALA A 481 -0.64 -21.01 -11.38
N LEU A 482 -1.73 -21.73 -11.63
CA LEU A 482 -1.77 -22.74 -12.69
C LEU A 482 -3.19 -23.06 -13.12
N ILE A 483 -3.34 -23.47 -14.39
CA ILE A 483 -4.59 -23.99 -14.93
C ILE A 483 -4.75 -25.47 -14.58
N LEU A 484 -5.81 -25.81 -13.84
CA LEU A 484 -6.11 -27.19 -13.42
C LEU A 484 -7.29 -27.78 -14.20
N LYS A 485 -6.98 -28.51 -15.28
CA LYS A 485 -7.95 -29.23 -16.14
C LYS A 485 -8.15 -30.69 -15.72
N GLY A 486 -7.12 -31.30 -15.12
CA GLY A 486 -7.07 -32.72 -14.78
C GLY A 486 -5.74 -33.09 -14.11
N LYS A 487 -5.41 -34.39 -14.11
CA LYS A 487 -4.23 -34.95 -13.41
C LYS A 487 -2.93 -34.83 -14.23
N ASP A 488 -2.53 -33.61 -14.59
CA ASP A 488 -1.20 -33.38 -15.15
C ASP A 488 -0.14 -33.42 -14.04
N THR A 489 0.36 -34.61 -13.78
CA THR A 489 1.29 -34.87 -12.67
C THR A 489 2.61 -34.12 -12.82
N ALA A 490 3.07 -33.89 -14.06
CA ALA A 490 4.32 -33.19 -14.32
C ALA A 490 4.15 -31.69 -14.05
N SER A 491 3.11 -31.07 -14.62
CA SER A 491 2.81 -29.64 -14.40
C SER A 491 2.60 -29.33 -12.91
N ILE A 492 1.73 -30.09 -12.23
CA ILE A 492 1.44 -29.89 -10.81
C ILE A 492 2.72 -29.98 -9.96
N LYS A 493 3.57 -30.99 -10.21
CA LYS A 493 4.84 -31.12 -9.49
C LYS A 493 5.78 -29.95 -9.76
N THR A 494 5.81 -29.41 -10.97
CA THR A 494 6.68 -28.28 -11.32
C THR A 494 6.23 -27.02 -10.56
N HIS A 495 4.98 -26.59 -10.67
CA HIS A 495 4.49 -25.37 -10.01
C HIS A 495 4.55 -25.47 -8.48
N THR A 496 4.15 -26.61 -7.90
CA THR A 496 4.19 -26.81 -6.44
C THR A 496 5.61 -26.99 -5.89
N LYS A 497 6.62 -27.20 -6.75
CA LYS A 497 8.04 -27.18 -6.37
C LYS A 497 8.66 -25.80 -6.49
N LYS A 498 8.33 -25.12 -7.59
CA LYS A 498 8.88 -23.85 -8.04
C LYS A 498 8.77 -22.77 -6.95
N ILE A 499 7.61 -22.69 -6.29
CA ILE A 499 7.34 -21.69 -5.25
C ILE A 499 8.36 -21.69 -4.08
N PHE A 500 8.90 -22.85 -3.73
CA PHE A 500 9.84 -22.99 -2.60
C PHE A 500 11.29 -22.77 -3.00
N GLY A 501 11.64 -22.94 -4.28
CA GLY A 501 13.00 -22.71 -4.78
C GLY A 501 13.37 -21.22 -4.91
N TYR A 502 12.43 -20.31 -4.61
CA TYR A 502 12.62 -18.87 -4.63
C TYR A 502 13.06 -18.25 -3.32
N ASP A 503 13.00 -19.03 -2.25
CA ASP A 503 13.20 -18.54 -0.91
C ASP A 503 14.68 -18.71 -0.53
N ILE A 504 15.39 -17.58 -0.48
CA ILE A 504 16.76 -17.51 0.04
C ILE A 504 16.76 -16.68 1.33
N GLY A 505 15.64 -16.71 2.09
CA GLY A 505 15.59 -16.33 3.50
C GLY A 505 14.69 -15.16 3.91
N ASN A 506 13.59 -14.85 3.20
CA ASN A 506 12.78 -13.66 3.54
C ASN A 506 11.25 -13.87 3.65
N CYS A 507 10.62 -14.88 3.03
CA CYS A 507 9.16 -15.04 3.11
C CYS A 507 8.70 -16.51 2.98
N ASN A 508 8.64 -17.20 4.13
CA ASN A 508 8.21 -18.60 4.28
C ASN A 508 6.66 -18.80 4.19
N PHE A 509 5.93 -17.89 3.54
CA PHE A 509 4.47 -17.98 3.40
C PHE A 509 4.04 -17.85 1.94
N HIS A 510 3.29 -18.85 1.49
CA HIS A 510 3.05 -19.10 0.08
C HIS A 510 1.57 -19.33 -0.24
N ILE A 511 1.17 -19.01 -1.47
CA ILE A 511 -0.14 -19.38 -2.02
C ILE A 511 -0.01 -20.05 -3.38
N ILE A 512 -0.84 -21.06 -3.64
CA ILE A 512 -0.92 -21.71 -4.96
C ILE A 512 -2.37 -21.66 -5.44
N ILE A 513 -2.62 -20.87 -6.49
CA ILE A 513 -3.94 -20.66 -7.07
C ILE A 513 -4.13 -21.61 -8.25
N ASN A 514 -5.07 -22.54 -8.12
CA ASN A 514 -5.46 -23.45 -9.19
C ASN A 514 -6.72 -22.91 -9.88
N TRP A 515 -6.56 -22.34 -11.06
CA TRP A 515 -7.65 -21.92 -11.93
C TRP A 515 -8.32 -23.16 -12.56
N GLY A 516 -9.51 -23.48 -12.08
CA GLY A 516 -10.21 -24.73 -12.34
C GLY A 516 -10.98 -24.75 -13.66
N PHE A 517 -10.61 -25.69 -14.54
CA PHE A 517 -11.25 -25.90 -15.84
C PHE A 517 -11.67 -27.37 -16.02
N SER A 518 -12.49 -27.88 -15.09
CA SER A 518 -12.93 -29.27 -15.10
C SER A 518 -14.42 -29.43 -14.87
N GLU A 519 -15.04 -30.37 -15.57
CA GLU A 519 -16.42 -30.83 -15.33
C GLU A 519 -16.58 -31.59 -14.01
N LYS A 520 -15.46 -32.06 -13.43
CA LYS A 520 -15.42 -32.88 -12.21
C LYS A 520 -14.46 -32.27 -11.18
N PRO A 521 -14.72 -31.04 -10.70
CA PRO A 521 -13.80 -30.28 -9.87
C PRO A 521 -13.37 -31.03 -8.60
N ASP A 522 -14.29 -31.72 -7.93
CA ASP A 522 -13.98 -32.45 -6.69
C ASP A 522 -13.03 -33.64 -6.93
N SER A 523 -13.16 -34.31 -8.08
CA SER A 523 -12.26 -35.40 -8.45
C SER A 523 -10.86 -34.88 -8.73
N VAL A 524 -10.77 -33.80 -9.52
CA VAL A 524 -9.48 -33.20 -9.90
C VAL A 524 -8.78 -32.62 -8.67
N TRP A 525 -9.52 -31.94 -7.79
CA TRP A 525 -8.98 -31.39 -6.55
C TRP A 525 -8.47 -32.47 -5.59
N LYS A 526 -9.21 -33.58 -5.46
CA LYS A 526 -8.78 -34.74 -4.65
C LYS A 526 -7.49 -35.35 -5.18
N ASP A 527 -7.36 -35.49 -6.49
CA ASP A 527 -6.15 -36.03 -7.11
C ASP A 527 -4.95 -35.08 -6.97
N TYR A 528 -5.18 -33.77 -7.13
CA TYR A 528 -4.18 -32.73 -6.88
C TYR A 528 -3.67 -32.78 -5.44
N ARG A 529 -4.59 -32.78 -4.45
CA ARG A 529 -4.24 -32.83 -3.02
C ARG A 529 -3.42 -34.07 -2.68
N LYS A 530 -3.82 -35.25 -3.17
CA LYS A 530 -3.06 -36.50 -2.98
C LYS A 530 -1.65 -36.39 -3.56
N LEU A 531 -1.52 -35.79 -4.74
CA LEU A 531 -0.23 -35.64 -5.39
C LEU A 531 0.70 -34.72 -4.59
N VAL A 532 0.21 -33.57 -4.13
CA VAL A 532 0.99 -32.63 -3.31
C VAL A 532 1.45 -33.29 -2.01
N ILE A 533 0.53 -33.88 -1.25
CA ILE A 533 0.81 -34.48 0.06
C ILE A 533 1.75 -35.70 -0.04
N SER A 534 1.78 -36.39 -1.18
CA SER A 534 2.65 -37.56 -1.37
C SER A 534 4.15 -37.22 -1.35
N ARG A 535 4.52 -35.94 -1.42
CA ARG A 535 5.90 -35.48 -1.44
C ARG A 535 6.47 -35.37 -0.02
N GLN A 536 6.70 -36.51 0.63
CA GLN A 536 7.18 -36.57 2.02
C GLN A 536 8.72 -36.67 2.15
N GLU A 537 9.44 -36.72 1.02
CA GLU A 537 10.90 -36.86 0.98
C GLU A 537 11.54 -35.87 0.01
N GLY A 538 12.82 -35.58 0.23
CA GLY A 538 13.63 -34.66 -0.58
C GLY A 538 13.51 -33.19 -0.15
N ILE A 539 14.11 -32.29 -0.92
CA ILE A 539 14.06 -30.84 -0.68
C ILE A 539 12.60 -30.38 -0.70
N TYR A 540 12.17 -29.54 0.25
CA TYR A 540 10.79 -29.08 0.42
C TYR A 540 9.75 -30.20 0.59
N ALA A 541 10.10 -31.22 1.38
CA ALA A 541 9.18 -32.29 1.77
C ALA A 541 8.00 -31.72 2.60
N VAL A 542 6.80 -32.26 2.36
CA VAL A 542 5.60 -31.97 3.14
C VAL A 542 5.74 -32.65 4.49
N ILE A 543 5.79 -31.85 5.56
CA ILE A 543 5.91 -32.32 6.95
C ILE A 543 4.57 -32.26 7.70
N GLU A 544 3.65 -31.39 7.28
CA GLU A 544 2.32 -31.24 7.87
C GLU A 544 1.33 -30.82 6.77
N ASN A 545 0.06 -31.19 6.93
CA ASN A 545 -1.02 -30.73 6.06
C ASN A 545 -2.36 -30.79 6.80
N GLY A 546 -3.33 -30.01 6.34
CA GLY A 546 -4.67 -30.01 6.91
C GLY A 546 -5.61 -29.08 6.17
N GLU A 547 -6.82 -28.92 6.71
CA GLU A 547 -7.77 -27.92 6.22
C GLU A 547 -7.30 -26.52 6.64
N THR A 548 -7.54 -25.52 5.79
CA THR A 548 -7.08 -24.14 6.03
C THR A 548 -7.63 -23.56 7.33
N GLU A 549 -8.86 -23.94 7.70
CA GLU A 549 -9.51 -23.52 8.94
C GLU A 549 -8.80 -24.01 10.21
N ASN A 550 -7.98 -25.06 10.10
CA ASN A 550 -7.16 -25.50 11.22
C ASN A 550 -5.98 -24.54 11.48
N LEU A 551 -5.49 -23.84 10.44
CA LEU A 551 -4.48 -22.78 10.60
C LEU A 551 -5.13 -21.45 11.00
N TYR A 552 -6.26 -21.12 10.39
CA TYR A 552 -6.97 -19.86 10.61
C TYR A 552 -8.43 -20.13 11.00
N PRO A 553 -8.71 -20.36 12.30
CA PRO A 553 -10.06 -20.60 12.79
C PRO A 553 -10.99 -19.44 12.44
N GLY A 554 -12.18 -19.75 11.90
CA GLY A 554 -13.18 -18.74 11.53
C GLY A 554 -12.98 -18.09 10.15
N ILE A 555 -11.94 -18.47 9.40
CA ILE A 555 -11.71 -17.94 8.05
C ILE A 555 -12.90 -18.22 7.13
N ASN A 556 -13.43 -17.17 6.48
CA ASN A 556 -14.50 -17.33 5.52
C ASN A 556 -13.96 -17.75 4.15
N LYS A 557 -14.15 -19.01 3.78
CA LYS A 557 -13.67 -19.54 2.50
C LYS A 557 -14.50 -19.12 1.28
N GLN A 558 -15.66 -18.47 1.43
CA GLN A 558 -16.53 -18.07 0.31
C GLN A 558 -16.94 -19.23 -0.63
N GLY A 559 -16.94 -20.47 -0.11
CA GLY A 559 -17.18 -21.69 -0.88
C GLY A 559 -16.00 -22.16 -1.75
N ILE A 560 -14.84 -21.52 -1.65
CA ILE A 560 -13.60 -21.89 -2.34
C ILE A 560 -12.99 -23.13 -1.67
N ARG A 561 -12.47 -24.05 -2.50
CA ARG A 561 -11.81 -25.27 -2.02
C ARG A 561 -10.37 -24.95 -1.66
N THR A 562 -9.97 -25.25 -0.42
CA THR A 562 -8.62 -24.95 0.07
C THR A 562 -8.08 -26.05 0.97
N PHE A 563 -6.75 -26.13 1.08
CA PHE A 563 -6.04 -26.86 2.13
C PHE A 563 -4.66 -26.22 2.31
N TYR A 564 -3.97 -26.53 3.41
CA TYR A 564 -2.59 -26.09 3.61
C TYR A 564 -1.62 -27.26 3.62
N THR A 565 -0.37 -26.95 3.32
CA THR A 565 0.79 -27.80 3.59
C THR A 565 1.88 -26.99 4.27
N LYS A 566 2.65 -27.64 5.14
CA LYS A 566 3.92 -27.13 5.65
C LYS A 566 5.07 -27.95 5.09
N HIS A 567 6.15 -27.28 4.75
CA HIS A 567 7.30 -27.85 4.09
C HIS A 567 8.58 -27.58 4.85
N SER A 568 9.49 -28.56 4.88
CA SER A 568 10.86 -28.35 5.34
C SER A 568 11.58 -27.38 4.41
N THR A 569 12.38 -26.44 4.92
CA THR A 569 13.25 -25.60 4.08
C THR A 569 14.69 -26.12 4.09
N ASP A 570 15.56 -25.48 3.32
CA ASP A 570 17.00 -25.67 3.35
C ASP A 570 17.68 -24.97 4.54
N VAL A 571 16.94 -24.15 5.29
CA VAL A 571 17.38 -23.53 6.54
C VAL A 571 16.87 -24.36 7.72
N GLU A 572 17.79 -24.74 8.61
CA GLU A 572 17.45 -25.58 9.77
C GLU A 572 16.44 -24.88 10.69
N ASN A 573 15.38 -25.60 11.09
CA ASN A 573 14.25 -25.12 11.89
C ASN A 573 13.30 -24.10 11.22
N GLU A 574 13.48 -23.78 9.94
CA GLU A 574 12.49 -23.00 9.19
C GLU A 574 11.46 -23.90 8.50
N VAL A 575 10.23 -23.41 8.44
CA VAL A 575 9.09 -24.11 7.87
C VAL A 575 8.35 -23.18 6.93
N ALA A 576 8.22 -23.58 5.68
CA ALA A 576 7.44 -22.86 4.69
C ALA A 576 5.98 -23.34 4.72
N THR A 577 5.03 -22.42 4.77
CA THR A 577 3.60 -22.72 4.72
C THR A 577 3.03 -22.37 3.35
N ALA A 578 2.27 -23.27 2.74
CA ALA A 578 1.58 -23.02 1.48
C ALA A 578 0.06 -23.22 1.63
N ILE A 579 -0.71 -22.23 1.20
CA ILE A 579 -2.17 -22.33 1.07
C ILE A 579 -2.49 -22.69 -0.39
N HIS A 580 -3.09 -23.85 -0.59
CA HIS A 580 -3.54 -24.30 -1.89
C HIS A 580 -5.01 -23.94 -2.08
N VAL A 581 -5.34 -23.36 -3.22
CA VAL A 581 -6.68 -22.86 -3.53
C VAL A 581 -7.14 -23.37 -4.89
N TYR A 582 -8.41 -23.72 -5.03
CA TYR A 582 -9.03 -24.06 -6.32
C TYR A 582 -10.25 -23.17 -6.59
N VAL A 583 -10.21 -22.45 -7.70
CA VAL A 583 -11.25 -21.51 -8.16
C VAL A 583 -12.00 -22.11 -9.35
N ASP A 584 -13.33 -22.26 -9.30
CA ASP A 584 -14.10 -23.05 -10.27
C ASP A 584 -14.58 -22.22 -11.46
N VAL A 585 -13.62 -21.74 -12.25
CA VAL A 585 -13.84 -20.86 -13.41
C VAL A 585 -14.82 -21.44 -14.43
N LEU A 586 -14.64 -22.72 -14.80
CA LEU A 586 -15.50 -23.35 -15.82
C LEU A 586 -16.97 -23.44 -15.38
N LYS A 587 -17.22 -23.76 -14.11
CA LYS A 587 -18.59 -23.85 -13.58
C LYS A 587 -19.29 -22.50 -13.66
N GLN A 588 -18.60 -21.42 -13.31
CA GLN A 588 -19.18 -20.08 -13.35
C GLN A 588 -19.47 -19.63 -14.79
N MET A 589 -18.55 -19.88 -15.74
CA MET A 589 -18.78 -19.62 -17.17
C MET A 589 -20.03 -20.32 -17.72
N LYS A 590 -20.26 -21.58 -17.32
CA LYS A 590 -21.45 -22.33 -17.75
C LYS A 590 -22.74 -21.80 -17.15
N ARG A 591 -22.70 -21.38 -15.89
CA ARG A 591 -23.88 -20.84 -15.19
C ARG A 591 -24.39 -19.59 -15.91
N GLU A 592 -23.51 -18.66 -16.23
CA GLU A 592 -23.91 -17.44 -16.94
C GLU A 592 -24.37 -17.71 -18.37
N GLY A 593 -23.71 -18.62 -19.09
CA GLY A 593 -24.18 -19.07 -20.41
C GLY A 593 -25.61 -19.63 -20.38
N ALA A 594 -25.94 -20.42 -19.35
CA ALA A 594 -27.28 -20.96 -19.15
C ALA A 594 -28.30 -19.88 -18.75
N GLU A 595 -27.92 -18.90 -17.94
CA GLU A 595 -28.79 -17.78 -17.56
C GLU A 595 -29.10 -16.85 -18.75
N LEU A 596 -28.11 -16.54 -19.58
CA LEU A 596 -28.30 -15.80 -20.84
C LEU A 596 -29.21 -16.54 -21.82
N ALA A 597 -29.08 -17.87 -21.90
CA ALA A 597 -29.93 -18.71 -22.74
C ALA A 597 -31.39 -18.80 -22.25
N ARG A 598 -31.66 -18.51 -20.97
CA ARG A 598 -33.03 -18.45 -20.41
C ARG A 598 -33.70 -17.07 -20.55
N LYS A 599 -32.91 -16.01 -20.76
CA LYS A 599 -33.38 -14.63 -20.96
C LYS A 599 -33.61 -14.27 -22.43
N LYS A 600 -33.18 -15.14 -23.36
CA LYS A 600 -33.55 -15.13 -24.79
C LYS A 600 -34.70 -16.08 -25.00
#